data_AF-A0A3A6NNR7-F1
#
_entry.id   AF-A0A3A6NNR7-F1
#
_cell.length_a   1.000
_cell.length_b   1.000
_cell.length_c   1.000
_cell.angle_alpha   90.00
_cell.angle_beta   90.00
_cell.angle_gamma   90.00
#
_symmetry.space_group_name_H-M   'P 1'
#
loop_
_entity.id
_entity.type
_entity.pdbx_description
1 polymer ?
#
loop_
_entity_poly.entity_id
_entity_poly.type
_entity_poly.pdbx_seq_one_letter_code
_entity_poly.pdbx_strand_id
1 'polypeptide(L)'
;MGLIQREIERRGIPTVGISIVRALSEKVRPPRTVFLDWPFGHPLGRPGDAAQQRAVLQEALRALSEIQTPGQIRDLPWPWRKTHAGPGASPAPGPLD
;
A
#
# COMPACT_ATOMS: atom_id res chain seq x y z
N MET A 1 11.03 -5.65 5.81
CA MET A 1 11.75 -4.53 5.14
C MET A 1 12.22 -3.40 6.07
N GLY A 2 11.79 -3.29 7.34
CA GLY A 2 12.10 -2.09 8.15
C GLY A 2 13.56 -1.81 8.50
N LEU A 3 14.46 -2.81 8.55
CA LEU A 3 15.90 -2.56 8.80
C LEU A 3 16.56 -1.85 7.62
N ILE A 4 16.34 -2.37 6.40
CA ILE A 4 16.84 -1.77 5.16
C ILE A 4 16.28 -0.36 4.99
N GLN A 5 14.99 -0.20 5.26
CA GLN A 5 14.31 1.09 5.17
C GLN A 5 14.98 2.17 6.05
N ARG A 6 15.34 1.83 7.29
CA ARG A 6 16.05 2.75 8.21
C ARG A 6 17.45 3.10 7.72
N GLU A 7 18.18 2.12 7.18
CA GLU A 7 19.53 2.36 6.65
C GLU A 7 19.50 3.31 5.45
N ILE A 8 18.49 3.18 4.57
CA ILE A 8 18.29 4.08 3.43
C ILE A 8 17.96 5.50 3.91
N GLU A 9 17.05 5.64 4.89
CA GLU A 9 16.70 6.96 5.43
C GLU A 9 17.84 7.64 6.18
N ARG A 10 18.71 6.89 6.86
CA ARG A 10 19.92 7.44 7.48
C ARG A 10 20.85 8.12 6.46
N ARG A 11 20.73 7.77 5.17
CA ARG A 11 21.49 8.38 4.07
C ARG A 11 20.74 9.53 3.38
N GLY A 12 19.62 9.98 3.94
CA GLY A 12 18.84 11.11 3.43
C GLY A 12 17.86 10.76 2.31
N ILE A 13 17.62 9.47 2.04
CA ILE A 13 16.66 9.03 1.02
C ILE A 13 15.37 8.60 1.72
N PRO A 14 14.24 9.31 1.55
CA PRO A 14 12.99 8.98 2.21
C PRO A 14 12.39 7.68 1.64
N THR A 15 11.70 6.92 2.48
CA THR A 15 11.11 5.64 2.06
C THR A 15 9.72 5.39 2.65
N VAL A 16 8.93 4.61 1.93
CA VAL A 16 7.61 4.13 2.37
C VAL A 16 7.44 2.67 1.94
N GLY A 17 6.88 1.85 2.84
CA GLY A 17 6.53 0.46 2.53
C GLY A 17 5.04 0.29 2.29
N ILE A 18 4.68 -0.58 1.36
CA ILE A 18 3.30 -1.08 1.19
C ILE A 18 3.26 -2.48 1.79
N SER A 19 2.37 -2.71 2.75
CA SER A 19 2.26 -3.97 3.49
C SER A 19 0.86 -4.54 3.41
N ILE A 20 0.81 -5.88 3.39
CA ILE A 20 -0.42 -6.68 3.48
C ILE A 20 -0.42 -7.58 4.72
N VAL A 21 0.56 -7.41 5.62
CA VAL A 21 0.66 -8.18 6.87
C VAL A 21 0.81 -7.21 8.04
N ARG A 22 -0.32 -6.85 8.67
CA ARG A 22 -0.37 -5.80 9.69
C ARG A 22 0.50 -6.10 10.91
N ALA A 23 0.34 -7.30 11.48
CA ALA A 23 1.08 -7.72 12.67
C ALA A 23 2.61 -7.66 12.49
N LEU A 24 3.10 -7.95 11.28
CA LEU A 24 4.53 -7.86 10.98
C LEU A 24 4.99 -6.40 10.90
N SER A 25 4.21 -5.52 10.26
CA SER A 25 4.50 -4.09 10.21
C SER A 25 4.55 -3.46 11.59
N GLU A 26 3.61 -3.82 12.47
CA GLU A 26 3.57 -3.34 13.85
C GLU A 26 4.79 -3.82 14.65
N LYS A 27 5.19 -5.08 14.50
CA LYS A 27 6.37 -5.62 15.16
C LYS A 27 7.66 -4.95 14.67
N VAL A 28 7.78 -4.73 13.36
CA VAL A 28 9.01 -4.20 12.74
C VAL A 28 9.14 -2.68 12.92
N ARG A 29 8.04 -1.94 13.04
CA ARG A 29 7.98 -0.47 13.18
C ARG A 29 8.82 0.29 12.14
N PRO A 30 8.67 0.02 10.83
CA PRO A 30 9.43 0.71 9.77
C PRO A 30 9.18 2.23 9.78
N PRO A 31 10.04 3.05 9.17
CA PRO A 31 9.86 4.51 9.12
C PRO A 31 8.47 4.96 8.69
N ARG A 32 7.92 4.38 7.63
CA ARG A 32 6.57 4.69 7.11
C ARG A 32 5.94 3.44 6.49
N THR A 33 4.65 3.22 6.69
CA THR A 33 3.93 2.12 6.05
C THR A 33 2.52 2.50 5.66
N VAL A 34 2.11 2.07 4.47
CA VAL A 34 0.73 1.99 4.04
C VAL A 34 0.30 0.52 4.11
N PHE A 35 -0.88 0.26 4.66
CA PHE A 35 -1.42 -1.08 4.84
C PHE A 35 -2.71 -1.28 4.04
N LEU A 36 -2.82 -2.43 3.38
CA LEU A 36 -3.99 -2.90 2.67
C LEU A 36 -4.32 -4.31 3.14
N ASP A 37 -5.57 -4.54 3.54
CA ASP A 37 -6.06 -5.88 3.91
C ASP A 37 -6.48 -6.66 2.65
N TRP A 38 -5.49 -6.92 1.78
CA TRP A 38 -5.66 -7.57 0.49
C TRP A 38 -4.94 -8.92 0.44
N PRO A 39 -5.34 -9.83 -0.48
CA PRO A 39 -4.72 -11.14 -0.58
C PRO A 39 -3.22 -11.07 -0.88
N PHE A 40 -2.49 -12.09 -0.42
CA PHE A 40 -1.09 -12.28 -0.78
C PHE A 40 -0.88 -12.27 -2.29
N GLY A 41 0.19 -11.60 -2.73
CA GLY A 41 0.50 -11.43 -4.16
C GLY A 41 -0.16 -10.21 -4.81
N HIS A 42 -1.03 -9.48 -4.10
CA HIS A 42 -1.73 -8.32 -4.65
C HIS A 42 -1.51 -6.99 -3.90
N PRO A 43 -0.29 -6.63 -3.45
CA PRO A 43 -0.08 -5.42 -2.65
C PRO A 43 -0.35 -4.11 -3.40
N LEU A 44 -0.34 -4.13 -4.74
CA LEU A 44 -0.69 -3.00 -5.59
C LEU A 44 -2.07 -3.13 -6.23
N GLY A 45 -2.82 -4.20 -5.93
CA GLY A 45 -4.12 -4.44 -6.53
C GLY A 45 -4.12 -5.56 -7.56
N ARG A 46 -5.15 -5.57 -8.40
CA ARG A 46 -5.42 -6.61 -9.39
C ARG A 46 -4.44 -6.55 -10.57
N PRO A 47 -4.12 -7.69 -11.18
CA PRO A 47 -3.39 -7.71 -12.45
C PRO A 47 -4.17 -6.93 -13.52
N GLY A 48 -3.48 -6.06 -14.26
CA GLY A 48 -4.07 -5.26 -15.34
C GLY A 48 -4.90 -4.05 -14.91
N ASP A 49 -5.24 -3.92 -13.62
CA ASP A 49 -5.98 -2.76 -13.11
C ASP A 49 -5.04 -1.59 -12.79
N ALA A 50 -4.64 -0.88 -13.86
CA ALA A 50 -3.73 0.25 -13.76
C ALA A 50 -4.28 1.41 -12.92
N ALA A 51 -5.61 1.55 -12.83
CA ALA A 51 -6.24 2.60 -12.03
C ALA A 51 -6.08 2.29 -10.53
N GLN A 52 -6.40 1.07 -10.11
CA GLN A 52 -6.20 0.63 -8.73
C GLN A 52 -4.72 0.68 -8.33
N GLN A 53 -3.82 0.22 -9.19
CA GLN A 53 -2.37 0.26 -8.95
C GLN A 53 -1.86 1.68 -8.78
N ARG A 54 -2.32 2.61 -9.62
CA ARG A 54 -1.98 4.04 -9.49
C ARG A 54 -2.50 4.64 -8.18
N ALA A 55 -3.73 4.32 -7.79
CA ALA A 55 -4.30 4.82 -6.55
C ALA A 55 -3.47 4.38 -5.31
N VAL A 56 -3.03 3.12 -5.28
CA VAL A 56 -2.15 2.62 -4.20
C VAL A 56 -0.82 3.37 -4.17
N LEU A 57 -0.19 3.58 -5.34
CA LEU A 57 1.08 4.30 -5.44
C LEU A 57 0.95 5.77 -5.02
N GLN A 58 -0.15 6.43 -5.40
CA GLN A 58 -0.43 7.80 -4.98
C GLN A 58 -0.56 7.91 -3.46
N GLU A 59 -1.28 6.99 -2.82
CA GLU A 59 -1.39 6.97 -1.35
C GLU A 59 -0.08 6.64 -0.65
N ALA A 60 0.75 5.76 -1.23
CA ALA A 60 2.09 5.51 -0.72
C ALA A 60 2.96 6.78 -0.80
N LEU A 61 2.94 7.51 -1.92
CA LEU A 61 3.68 8.76 -2.08
C LEU A 61 3.14 9.87 -1.16
N ARG A 62 1.82 9.94 -0.96
CA ARG A 62 1.21 10.84 0.02
C ARG A 62 1.67 10.53 1.44
N ALA A 63 1.71 9.25 1.82
CA ALA A 63 2.20 8.81 3.11
C ALA A 63 3.70 9.11 3.30
N LEU A 64 4.50 9.09 2.23
CA LEU A 64 5.92 9.48 2.26
C LEU A 64 6.10 10.92 2.79
N SER A 65 5.22 11.85 2.38
CA SER A 65 5.27 13.26 2.81
C SER A 65 4.53 13.54 4.12
N GLU A 66 3.51 12.75 4.47
CA GLU A 66 2.63 13.05 5.61
C GLU A 66 3.01 12.30 6.90
N ILE A 67 3.57 11.09 6.79
CA ILE A 67 4.01 10.33 7.97
C ILE A 67 5.35 10.88 8.43
N GLN A 68 5.39 11.43 9.64
CA GLN A 68 6.59 11.99 10.26
C GLN A 68 7.11 11.16 11.44
N THR A 69 6.32 10.20 11.93
CA THR A 69 6.67 9.39 13.09
C THR A 69 6.98 7.95 12.68
N PRO A 70 8.21 7.45 12.91
CA PRO A 70 8.56 6.06 12.65
C PRO A 70 7.62 5.05 13.32
N GLY A 71 7.22 4.03 12.56
CA GLY A 71 6.30 2.99 13.00
C GLY A 71 4.83 3.33 12.79
N GLN A 72 4.50 4.53 12.30
CA GLN A 72 3.13 4.84 11.92
C GLN A 72 2.72 4.02 10.67
N ILE A 73 1.52 3.46 10.74
CA ILE A 73 0.88 2.70 9.67
C ILE A 73 -0.37 3.46 9.26
N ARG A 74 -0.53 3.69 7.96
CA ARG A 74 -1.76 4.22 7.36
C ARG A 74 -2.57 3.08 6.78
N ASP A 75 -3.72 2.80 7.38
CA ASP A 75 -4.68 1.84 6.83
C ASP A 75 -5.43 2.47 5.64
N LEU A 76 -5.40 1.81 4.48
CA LEU A 76 -6.26 2.17 3.35
C LEU A 76 -7.55 1.35 3.43
N PRO A 77 -8.72 1.99 3.62
CA PRO A 77 -9.99 1.30 3.89
C PRO A 77 -10.65 0.76 2.60
N TRP A 78 -9.86 0.20 1.69
CA TRP A 78 -10.33 -0.33 0.42
C TRP A 78 -10.54 -1.84 0.51
N PRO A 79 -11.80 -2.33 0.44
CA PRO A 79 -12.04 -3.76 0.48
C PRO A 79 -11.54 -4.45 -0.79
N TRP A 80 -11.04 -5.69 -0.66
CA TRP A 80 -10.80 -6.53 -1.82
C TRP A 80 -12.13 -7.02 -2.41
N ARG A 81 -12.64 -6.32 -3.41
CA ARG A 81 -13.83 -6.79 -4.15
C ARG A 81 -13.43 -8.05 -4.91
N LYS A 82 -14.17 -9.16 -4.78
CA LYS A 82 -14.04 -10.32 -5.67
C LYS A 82 -14.94 -10.04 -6.88
N THR A 83 -14.41 -10.10 -8.11
CA THR A 83 -15.29 -10.14 -9.28
C THR A 83 -15.72 -11.59 -9.46
N HIS A 84 -17.03 -11.83 -9.57
CA HIS A 84 -17.52 -13.05 -10.20
C HIS A 84 -17.13 -12.95 -11.68
N ALA A 85 -16.17 -13.77 -12.13
CA ALA A 85 -15.74 -13.78 -13.51
C ALA A 85 -16.82 -14.45 -14.38
N GLY A 86 -17.73 -13.65 -14.95
CA GLY A 86 -18.37 -14.01 -16.21
C GLY A 86 -17.42 -13.70 -17.37
N PRO A 87 -17.51 -14.40 -18.51
CA PRO A 87 -16.60 -14.18 -19.63
C PRO A 87 -16.81 -12.76 -20.20
N GLY A 88 -15.85 -11.85 -19.95
CA GLY A 88 -15.79 -10.54 -20.59
C GLY A 88 -15.96 -9.28 -19.73
N ALA A 89 -16.03 -9.36 -18.39
CA ALA A 89 -16.25 -8.14 -17.57
C ALA A 89 -14.99 -7.62 -16.84
N SER A 90 -14.54 -6.42 -17.23
CA SER A 90 -13.93 -5.41 -16.34
C SER A 90 -15.07 -4.56 -15.75
N PRO A 91 -15.11 -4.23 -14.45
CA PRO A 91 -14.45 -2.98 -14.02
C PRO A 91 -13.97 -2.91 -12.54
N ALA A 92 -13.13 -1.92 -12.24
CA ALA A 92 -13.02 -1.26 -10.93
C ALA A 92 -12.37 0.13 -11.10
N PRO A 93 -12.54 1.05 -10.13
CA PRO A 93 -13.77 1.63 -9.61
C PRO A 93 -13.99 3.07 -10.15
N GLY A 94 -15.16 3.66 -9.92
CA GLY A 94 -15.34 5.12 -9.92
C GLY A 94 -15.91 5.59 -8.58
N PRO A 95 -15.86 6.91 -8.25
CA PRO A 95 -15.23 8.02 -8.97
C PRO A 95 -14.02 8.62 -8.22
N LEU A 96 -13.27 9.48 -8.93
CA LEU A 96 -12.70 10.68 -8.32
C LEU A 96 -13.76 11.77 -8.54
N ASP A 97 -14.21 12.39 -7.45
CA ASP A 97 -15.37 13.28 -7.27
C ASP A 97 -16.77 12.63 -7.25
#